data_AF-A0A7X8E4A2-F1
#
_entry.id   AF-A0A7X8E4A2-F1
#
_cell.length_a   1.000
_cell.length_b   1.000
_cell.length_c   1.000
_cell.angle_alpha   90.00
_cell.angle_beta   90.00
_cell.angle_gamma   90.00
#
_symmetry.space_group_name_H-M   'P 1'
#
loop_
_entity.id
_entity.type
_entity.pdbx_description
1 polymer ?
#
loop_
_entity_poly.entity_id
_entity_poly.type
_entity_poly.pdbx_seq_one_letter_code
_entity_poly.pdbx_strand_id
1 'polypeptide(L)'
;MRNIMVIINPKSGSESGIRLKNMINQHLKNYFEEIVFKETHSPQDPVTFGKEAAENNFDSIMVVGGDGTLNGAITGFKDYEKRPKIAIVPAGTGNLMAKILGIPYLKRRAITAYKFNKTKKMNLGICNDHVFNMFASLGPIPESIHEVSNEQKTALGFFAYVLNAMP
;
A
#
# COMPACT_ATOMS: atom_id res chain seq x y z
N MET A 1 -23.15 10.09 1.36
CA MET A 1 -21.93 10.90 1.35
C MET A 1 -20.76 9.94 1.55
N ARG A 2 -19.76 9.94 0.66
CA ARG A 2 -18.63 9.00 0.74
C ARG A 2 -17.33 9.73 1.07
N ASN A 3 -16.52 9.13 1.95
CA ASN A 3 -15.27 9.71 2.43
C ASN A 3 -14.08 8.80 2.14
N ILE A 4 -12.93 9.39 1.77
CA ILE A 4 -11.68 8.67 1.53
C ILE A 4 -10.50 9.30 2.26
N MET A 5 -9.68 8.46 2.89
CA MET A 5 -8.39 8.87 3.43
C MET A 5 -7.28 8.48 2.45
N VAL A 6 -6.41 9.42 2.12
CA VAL A 6 -5.23 9.21 1.27
C VAL A 6 -3.99 9.23 2.15
N ILE A 7 -3.38 8.07 2.36
CA ILE A 7 -2.13 7.91 3.12
C ILE A 7 -0.96 7.99 2.15
N ILE A 8 -0.08 8.98 2.32
CA ILE A 8 1.08 9.21 1.47
C ILE A 8 2.35 8.94 2.27
N ASN A 9 3.17 8.02 1.77
CA ASN A 9 4.54 7.87 2.27
C ASN A 9 5.50 8.73 1.43
N PRO A 10 5.96 9.89 1.93
CA PRO A 10 6.81 10.79 1.16
C PRO A 10 8.18 10.19 0.83
N LYS A 11 8.63 9.19 1.59
CA LYS A 11 9.89 8.46 1.34
C LYS A 11 9.76 7.38 0.25
N SER A 12 8.53 7.05 -0.17
CA SER A 12 8.28 6.07 -1.23
C SER A 12 8.27 6.75 -2.61
N GLY A 13 9.42 6.66 -3.30
CA GLY A 13 9.58 7.14 -4.68
C GLY A 13 9.68 8.67 -4.82
N SER A 14 10.11 9.14 -5.98
CA SER A 14 10.49 10.55 -6.22
C SER A 14 9.34 11.54 -6.44
N GLU A 15 8.10 11.06 -6.56
CA GLU A 15 6.91 11.90 -6.79
C GLU A 15 5.93 11.78 -5.62
N SER A 16 6.04 12.64 -4.62
CA SER A 16 5.10 12.73 -3.47
C SER A 16 4.60 14.17 -3.23
N GLY A 17 4.85 15.09 -4.16
CA GLY A 17 4.56 16.52 -4.00
C GLY A 17 3.14 16.98 -4.35
N ILE A 18 2.92 18.30 -4.27
CA ILE A 18 1.65 19.00 -4.50
C ILE A 18 0.96 18.57 -5.80
N ARG A 19 1.70 18.37 -6.89
CA ARG A 19 1.16 17.94 -8.19
C ARG A 19 0.45 16.59 -8.09
N LEU A 20 1.00 15.64 -7.35
CA LEU A 20 0.40 14.32 -7.16
C LEU A 20 -0.90 14.44 -6.34
N LYS A 21 -0.86 15.19 -5.23
CA LYS A 21 -2.04 15.44 -4.40
C LYS A 21 -3.17 16.08 -5.23
N ASN A 22 -2.84 17.07 -6.05
CA ASN A 22 -3.82 17.73 -6.94
C ASN A 22 -4.44 16.74 -7.93
N MET A 23 -3.64 15.88 -8.55
CA MET A 23 -4.13 14.86 -9.49
C MET A 23 -5.02 13.82 -8.80
N ILE A 24 -4.64 13.37 -7.60
CA ILE A 24 -5.46 12.47 -6.78
C ILE A 24 -6.78 13.15 -6.43
N ASN A 25 -6.72 14.38 -5.91
CA ASN A 25 -7.90 15.15 -5.51
C ASN A 25 -8.87 15.36 -6.68
N GLN A 26 -8.37 15.78 -7.85
CA GLN A 26 -9.18 15.96 -9.05
C GLN A 26 -9.89 14.67 -9.48
N HIS A 27 -9.20 13.53 -9.42
CA HIS A 27 -9.79 12.25 -9.82
C HIS A 27 -10.81 11.74 -8.80
N LEU A 28 -10.50 11.86 -7.50
CA LEU A 28 -11.31 11.32 -6.41
C LEU A 28 -12.57 12.11 -6.12
N LYS A 29 -12.62 13.41 -6.44
CA LYS A 29 -13.84 14.25 -6.30
C LYS A 29 -15.05 13.72 -7.07
N ASN A 30 -14.84 12.87 -8.08
CA ASN A 30 -15.92 12.21 -8.81
C ASN A 30 -16.61 11.10 -8.00
N TYR A 31 -16.02 10.66 -6.89
CA TYR A 31 -16.48 9.50 -6.11
C TYR A 31 -16.74 9.82 -4.63
N PHE A 32 -16.06 10.84 -4.11
CA PHE A 32 -16.01 11.19 -2.69
C PHE A 32 -16.27 12.68 -2.50
N GLU A 33 -16.97 12.99 -1.43
CA GLU A 33 -17.26 14.37 -1.02
C GLU A 33 -16.14 14.91 -0.15
N GLU A 34 -15.61 14.07 0.74
CA GLU A 34 -14.46 14.38 1.59
C GLU A 34 -13.25 13.53 1.22
N ILE A 35 -12.10 14.21 1.03
CA ILE A 35 -10.81 13.60 0.72
C ILE A 35 -9.80 14.13 1.74
N VAL A 36 -9.38 13.27 2.67
CA VAL A 36 -8.43 13.62 3.73
C VAL A 36 -7.05 13.09 3.39
N PHE A 37 -6.05 13.97 3.30
CA PHE A 37 -4.66 13.58 3.05
C PHE A 37 -3.89 13.46 4.38
N LYS A 38 -3.19 12.33 4.57
CA LYS A 38 -2.29 12.08 5.70
C LYS A 38 -0.91 11.69 5.18
N GLU A 39 0.14 12.35 5.66
CA GLU A 39 1.52 11.99 5.35
C GLU A 39 2.12 11.18 6.49
N THR A 40 2.88 10.15 6.15
CA THR A 40 3.60 9.33 7.14
C THR A 40 4.96 9.95 7.46
N HIS A 41 5.25 10.12 8.72
CA HIS A 41 6.52 10.55 9.29
C HIS A 41 7.24 9.41 10.05
N SER A 42 6.49 8.40 10.51
CA SER A 42 7.00 7.21 11.20
C SER A 42 6.55 5.89 10.54
N PRO A 43 7.23 4.76 10.81
CA PRO A 43 6.76 3.43 10.40
C PRO A 43 5.41 3.01 10.99
N GLN A 44 5.00 3.60 12.11
CA GLN A 44 3.74 3.28 12.80
C GLN A 44 2.54 4.05 12.22
N ASP A 45 2.78 5.19 11.57
CA ASP A 45 1.71 6.06 11.07
C ASP A 45 0.71 5.37 10.15
N PRO A 46 1.10 4.48 9.21
CA PRO A 46 0.11 3.77 8.41
C PRO A 46 -0.89 2.97 9.25
N VAL A 47 -0.43 2.35 10.35
CA VAL A 47 -1.29 1.61 11.29
C VAL A 47 -2.25 2.56 11.99
N THR A 48 -1.73 3.67 12.52
CA THR A 48 -2.52 4.70 13.20
C THR A 48 -3.60 5.29 12.27
N PHE A 49 -3.23 5.64 11.04
CA PHE A 49 -4.17 6.21 10.07
C PHE A 49 -5.18 5.18 9.56
N GLY A 50 -4.77 3.92 9.38
CA GLY A 50 -5.69 2.83 9.05
C GLY A 50 -6.76 2.65 10.12
N LYS A 51 -6.34 2.67 11.39
CA LYS A 51 -7.24 2.63 12.55
C LYS A 51 -8.18 3.84 12.59
N GLU A 52 -7.64 5.05 12.47
CA GLU A 52 -8.40 6.31 12.44
C GLU A 52 -9.48 6.29 11.34
N ALA A 53 -9.14 5.81 10.14
CA ALA A 53 -10.10 5.72 9.04
C ALA A 53 -11.26 4.76 9.34
N ALA A 54 -10.99 3.63 10.01
CA ALA A 54 -12.04 2.69 10.39
C ALA A 54 -12.94 3.24 11.51
N GLU A 55 -12.35 3.84 12.54
CA GLU A 55 -13.10 4.47 13.65
C GLU A 55 -14.03 5.58 13.14
N ASN A 56 -13.55 6.37 12.18
CA ASN A 56 -14.32 7.44 11.55
C ASN A 56 -15.14 6.98 10.34
N ASN A 57 -15.35 5.67 10.17
CA ASN A 57 -16.26 5.11 9.17
C ASN A 57 -15.97 5.49 7.70
N PHE A 58 -14.71 5.76 7.35
CA PHE A 58 -14.33 6.04 5.97
C PHE A 58 -14.71 4.89 5.03
N ASP A 59 -15.19 5.22 3.83
CA ASP A 59 -15.55 4.21 2.83
C ASP A 59 -14.31 3.58 2.19
N SER A 60 -13.20 4.32 2.16
CA SER A 60 -11.98 3.86 1.52
C SER A 60 -10.71 4.49 2.09
N ILE A 61 -9.61 3.76 1.96
CA ILE A 61 -8.24 4.25 2.14
C ILE A 61 -7.51 4.08 0.80
N MET A 62 -6.86 5.13 0.31
CA MET A 62 -5.89 5.05 -0.78
C MET A 62 -4.47 5.18 -0.23
N VAL A 63 -3.64 4.16 -0.46
CA VAL A 63 -2.23 4.18 -0.08
C VAL A 63 -1.38 4.59 -1.27
N VAL A 64 -0.65 5.69 -1.13
CA VAL A 64 0.42 6.11 -2.04
C VAL A 64 1.75 5.73 -1.39
N GLY A 65 2.26 4.53 -1.69
CA GLY A 65 3.38 3.96 -0.95
C GLY A 65 3.84 2.62 -1.51
N GLY A 66 4.71 1.95 -0.75
CA GLY A 66 5.12 0.57 -0.99
C GLY A 66 4.29 -0.45 -0.19
N ASP A 67 4.69 -1.72 -0.28
CA ASP A 67 4.00 -2.85 0.35
C ASP A 67 3.93 -2.74 1.90
N GLY A 68 4.95 -2.13 2.53
CA GLY A 68 4.96 -1.89 3.98
C GLY A 68 3.91 -0.87 4.44
N THR A 69 3.74 0.23 3.70
CA THR A 69 2.70 1.24 3.99
C THR A 69 1.30 0.65 3.81
N LEU A 70 1.12 -0.17 2.77
CA LEU A 70 -0.12 -0.92 2.54
C LEU A 70 -0.42 -1.87 3.71
N ASN A 71 0.57 -2.68 4.11
CA ASN A 71 0.40 -3.64 5.20
C ASN A 71 0.08 -2.94 6.52
N GLY A 72 0.77 -1.83 6.83
CA GLY A 72 0.48 -1.05 8.03
C GLY A 72 -0.94 -0.50 8.05
N ALA A 73 -1.42 0.09 6.95
CA ALA A 73 -2.81 0.53 6.85
C ALA A 73 -3.81 -0.61 7.10
N ILE A 74 -3.61 -1.76 6.46
CA ILE A 74 -4.47 -2.95 6.66
C ILE A 74 -4.46 -3.41 8.11
N THR A 75 -3.29 -3.51 8.73
CA THR A 75 -3.14 -3.89 10.14
C THR A 75 -3.96 -2.99 11.05
N GLY A 76 -4.00 -1.68 10.77
CA GLY A 76 -4.74 -0.70 11.57
C GLY A 76 -6.25 -0.94 11.63
N PHE A 77 -6.86 -1.48 10.58
CA PHE A 77 -8.31 -1.68 10.51
C PHE A 77 -8.75 -3.16 10.47
N LYS A 78 -7.83 -4.12 10.59
CA LYS A 78 -8.12 -5.55 10.36
C LYS A 78 -9.23 -6.12 11.25
N ASP A 79 -9.32 -5.67 12.50
CA ASP A 79 -10.25 -6.22 13.49
C ASP A 79 -11.60 -5.50 13.51
N TYR A 80 -11.76 -4.42 12.75
CA TYR A 80 -13.02 -3.69 12.69
C TYR A 80 -14.04 -4.49 11.87
N GLU A 81 -15.30 -4.51 12.30
CA GLU A 81 -16.38 -5.15 11.55
C GLU A 81 -16.61 -4.43 10.21
N LYS A 82 -16.70 -3.10 10.27
CA LYS A 82 -16.82 -2.24 9.10
C LYS A 82 -15.44 -1.74 8.69
N ARG A 83 -14.90 -2.33 7.62
CA ARG A 83 -13.55 -2.04 7.12
C ARG A 83 -13.63 -1.13 5.88
N PRO A 84 -12.77 -0.10 5.77
CA PRO A 84 -12.66 0.68 4.55
C PRO A 84 -12.15 -0.17 3.39
N LYS A 85 -12.60 0.13 2.17
CA LYS A 85 -12.01 -0.45 0.95
C LYS A 85 -10.59 0.07 0.78
N ILE A 86 -9.64 -0.78 0.40
CA ILE A 86 -8.26 -0.35 0.17
C ILE A 86 -7.94 -0.18 -1.32
N ALA A 87 -7.24 0.90 -1.65
CA ALA A 87 -6.73 1.22 -2.98
C ALA A 87 -5.23 1.51 -2.91
N ILE A 88 -4.51 1.25 -4.01
CA ILE A 88 -3.05 1.35 -4.07
C ILE A 88 -2.64 2.24 -5.24
N VAL A 89 -1.78 3.22 -4.95
CA VAL A 89 -0.97 3.94 -5.93
C VAL A 89 0.48 3.54 -5.69
N PRO A 90 1.09 2.73 -6.57
CA PRO A 90 2.41 2.18 -6.35
C PRO A 90 3.48 3.28 -6.28
N ALA A 91 4.25 3.29 -5.20
CA ALA A 91 5.31 4.26 -4.99
C ALA A 91 6.58 3.67 -4.33
N GLY A 92 6.57 2.40 -3.90
CA GLY A 92 7.75 1.69 -3.39
C GLY A 92 8.56 1.00 -4.48
N THR A 93 9.62 0.28 -4.10
CA THR A 93 10.48 -0.48 -5.02
C THR A 93 9.83 -1.79 -5.49
N GLY A 94 9.23 -2.55 -4.56
CA GLY A 94 8.62 -3.86 -4.84
C GLY A 94 7.24 -3.76 -5.51
N ASN A 95 6.32 -3.08 -4.83
CA ASN A 95 4.89 -2.91 -5.20
C ASN A 95 4.25 -4.23 -5.65
N LEU A 96 4.56 -5.31 -4.94
CA LEU A 96 4.18 -6.66 -5.34
C LEU A 96 2.66 -6.82 -5.35
N MET A 97 1.95 -6.25 -4.36
CA MET A 97 0.48 -6.31 -4.36
C MET A 97 -0.13 -5.57 -5.55
N ALA A 98 0.43 -4.41 -5.92
CA ALA A 98 -0.02 -3.68 -7.09
C ALA A 98 0.18 -4.50 -8.38
N LYS A 99 1.30 -5.22 -8.50
CA LYS A 99 1.57 -6.14 -9.62
C LYS A 99 0.56 -7.30 -9.67
N ILE A 100 0.31 -7.97 -8.55
CA ILE A 100 -0.65 -9.09 -8.44
C ILE A 100 -2.06 -8.64 -8.84
N LEU A 101 -2.46 -7.43 -8.45
CA LEU A 101 -3.78 -6.86 -8.76
C LEU A 101 -3.86 -6.22 -10.16
N GLY A 102 -2.79 -6.23 -10.95
CA GLY A 102 -2.74 -5.61 -12.27
C GLY A 102 -2.89 -4.08 -12.25
N ILE A 103 -2.51 -3.44 -11.14
CA ILE A 103 -2.54 -1.98 -11.00
C ILE A 103 -1.35 -1.39 -11.78
N PRO A 104 -1.57 -0.38 -12.65
CA PRO A 104 -0.48 0.22 -13.42
C PRO A 104 0.65 0.76 -12.53
N TYR A 105 1.90 0.50 -12.91
CA TYR A 105 3.07 0.95 -12.14
C TYR A 105 3.24 2.48 -12.15
N LEU A 106 2.88 3.15 -13.25
CA LEU A 106 2.95 4.61 -13.33
C LEU A 106 1.83 5.23 -12.49
N LYS A 107 2.20 6.05 -11.50
CA LYS A 107 1.27 6.71 -10.54
C LYS A 107 0.08 7.36 -11.22
N ARG A 108 0.32 8.16 -12.26
CA ARG A 108 -0.74 8.79 -13.06
C ARG A 108 -1.72 7.77 -13.63
N ARG A 109 -1.23 6.65 -14.19
CA ARG A 109 -2.08 5.59 -14.74
C ARG A 109 -2.86 4.88 -13.65
N ALA A 110 -2.23 4.58 -12.50
CA ALA A 110 -2.90 3.97 -11.35
C ALA A 110 -4.06 4.85 -10.85
N ILE A 111 -3.82 6.16 -10.71
CA ILE A 111 -4.82 7.14 -10.28
C ILE A 111 -5.96 7.18 -11.29
N THR A 112 -5.67 7.34 -12.59
CA THR A 112 -6.73 7.38 -13.62
C THR A 112 -7.51 6.08 -13.76
N ALA A 113 -6.88 4.93 -13.45
CA ALA A 113 -7.52 3.61 -13.52
C ALA A 113 -8.41 3.33 -12.31
N TYR A 114 -8.28 4.09 -11.22
CA TYR A 114 -9.07 3.91 -10.01
C TYR A 114 -10.57 4.13 -10.27
N LYS A 115 -11.39 3.18 -9.79
CA LYS A 115 -12.85 3.24 -9.79
C LYS A 115 -13.39 2.66 -8.48
N PHE A 116 -14.18 3.43 -7.73
CA PHE A 116 -14.67 3.04 -6.39
C PHE A 116 -15.43 1.70 -6.34
N ASN A 117 -16.19 1.38 -7.39
CA ASN A 117 -17.00 0.15 -7.45
C ASN A 117 -16.25 -1.04 -8.05
N LYS A 118 -15.05 -0.85 -8.64
CA LYS A 118 -14.25 -1.94 -9.20
C LYS A 118 -13.38 -2.54 -8.09
N THR A 119 -13.93 -3.49 -7.35
CA THR A 119 -13.29 -4.09 -6.18
C THR A 119 -13.19 -5.61 -6.28
N LYS A 120 -12.24 -6.19 -5.55
CA LYS A 120 -12.10 -7.64 -5.36
C LYS A 120 -11.88 -7.90 -3.87
N LYS A 121 -12.45 -8.99 -3.35
CA LYS A 121 -12.14 -9.45 -1.99
C LYS A 121 -10.68 -9.92 -1.93
N MET A 122 -10.00 -9.60 -0.84
CA MET A 122 -8.62 -10.00 -0.57
C MET A 122 -8.57 -10.73 0.76
N ASN A 123 -7.94 -11.90 0.77
CA ASN A 123 -7.67 -12.64 1.99
C ASN A 123 -6.44 -12.04 2.68
N LEU A 124 -6.45 -12.04 4.01
CA LEU A 124 -5.31 -11.62 4.83
C LEU A 124 -4.71 -12.85 5.50
N GLY A 125 -3.39 -12.95 5.46
CA GLY A 125 -2.64 -13.88 6.29
C GLY A 125 -2.40 -13.27 7.65
N ILE A 126 -2.53 -14.10 8.70
CA ILE A 126 -2.23 -13.72 10.08
C ILE A 126 -1.35 -14.81 10.67
N CYS A 127 -0.20 -14.42 11.19
CA CYS A 127 0.69 -15.30 11.94
C CYS A 127 0.97 -14.63 13.29
N ASN A 128 0.51 -15.25 14.37
CA ASN A 128 0.38 -14.60 15.68
C ASN A 128 -0.39 -13.28 15.53
N ASP A 129 0.17 -12.16 15.99
CA ASP A 129 -0.45 -10.84 15.88
C ASP A 129 -0.04 -10.06 14.61
N HIS A 130 0.73 -10.69 13.72
CA HIS A 130 1.27 -10.03 12.52
C HIS A 130 0.46 -10.36 11.26
N VAL A 131 -0.01 -9.30 10.59
CA VAL A 131 -0.66 -9.39 9.29
C VAL A 131 0.38 -9.45 8.18
N PHE A 132 0.12 -10.32 7.20
CA PHE A 132 0.78 -10.30 5.91
C PHE A 132 -0.25 -10.43 4.79
N ASN A 133 0.01 -9.76 3.67
CA ASN A 133 -0.88 -9.76 2.51
C ASN A 133 -0.28 -10.48 1.27
N MET A 134 0.91 -11.10 1.41
CA MET A 134 1.57 -11.79 0.30
C MET A 134 2.03 -13.21 0.68
N PHE A 135 3.07 -13.32 1.50
CA PHE A 135 3.62 -14.60 1.95
C PHE A 135 4.34 -14.41 3.29
N ALA A 136 4.53 -15.51 4.00
CA ALA A 136 5.42 -15.64 5.15
C ALA A 136 6.42 -16.77 4.86
N SER A 137 7.67 -16.64 5.31
CA SER A 137 8.74 -17.61 5.04
C SER A 137 9.54 -17.93 6.30
N LEU A 138 10.01 -19.18 6.42
CA LEU A 138 10.91 -19.70 7.48
C LEU A 138 12.07 -20.44 6.79
N GLY A 139 13.30 -20.36 7.31
CA GLY A 139 14.51 -20.95 6.69
C GLY A 139 15.58 -19.91 6.35
N PRO A 140 16.57 -20.16 5.47
CA PRO A 140 17.71 -19.25 5.19
C PRO A 140 17.38 -18.04 4.29
N ILE A 141 16.11 -17.82 3.95
CA ILE A 141 15.64 -16.64 3.20
C ILE A 141 15.88 -15.29 3.92
N PRO A 142 15.84 -15.17 5.27
CA PRO A 142 16.05 -13.90 5.98
C PRO A 142 17.48 -13.34 5.90
N GLU A 143 18.50 -14.17 5.73
CA GLU A 143 19.91 -13.72 5.70
C GLU A 143 20.28 -13.09 4.35
N SER A 144 19.70 -13.57 3.24
CA SER A 144 19.95 -13.02 1.91
C SER A 144 19.34 -11.63 1.69
N ILE A 145 18.39 -11.18 2.53
CA ILE A 145 17.72 -9.86 2.41
C ILE A 145 18.67 -8.70 2.76
N HIS A 146 19.67 -8.94 3.62
CA HIS A 146 20.61 -7.93 4.10
C HIS A 146 21.80 -7.68 3.15
N GLU A 147 22.08 -8.60 2.23
CA GLU A 147 23.24 -8.51 1.31
C GLU A 147 22.90 -7.97 -0.08
N VAL A 148 21.60 -7.79 -0.40
CA VAL A 148 21.18 -7.33 -1.73
C VAL A 148 21.32 -5.81 -1.87
N SER A 149 22.20 -5.37 -2.76
CA SER A 149 22.38 -3.94 -3.08
C SER A 149 21.10 -3.32 -3.65
N ASN A 150 20.94 -2.00 -3.54
CA ASN A 150 19.77 -1.29 -4.09
C ASN A 150 19.61 -1.50 -5.61
N GLU A 151 20.70 -1.78 -6.32
CA GLU A 151 20.71 -2.07 -7.76
C GLU A 151 20.12 -3.46 -8.07
N GLN A 152 20.48 -4.48 -7.29
CA GLN A 152 19.95 -5.84 -7.43
C GLN A 152 18.46 -5.95 -7.04
N LYS A 153 18.02 -5.16 -6.04
CA LYS A 153 16.60 -5.01 -5.66
C LYS A 153 15.73 -4.47 -6.81
N THR A 154 16.33 -3.72 -7.73
CA THR A 154 15.64 -3.07 -8.85
C THR A 154 15.66 -3.95 -10.11
N ALA A 155 16.71 -4.75 -10.34
CA ALA A 155 16.88 -5.56 -11.54
C ALA A 155 16.15 -6.91 -11.54
N LEU A 156 16.04 -7.61 -10.40
CA LEU A 156 15.50 -8.98 -10.32
C LEU A 156 14.14 -9.12 -9.63
N GLY A 157 13.63 -8.04 -9.01
CA GLY A 157 12.37 -8.07 -8.27
C GLY A 157 12.32 -9.16 -7.19
N PHE A 158 11.16 -9.78 -7.00
CA PHE A 158 10.95 -10.84 -5.98
C PHE A 158 11.92 -12.03 -6.11
N PHE A 159 12.41 -12.34 -7.32
CA PHE A 159 13.32 -13.46 -7.56
C PHE A 159 14.74 -13.22 -7.04
N ALA A 160 15.16 -11.98 -6.76
CA ALA A 160 16.44 -11.70 -6.10
C ALA A 160 16.53 -12.34 -4.71
N TYR A 161 15.40 -12.37 -3.99
CA TYR A 161 15.30 -12.95 -2.65
C TYR A 161 15.28 -14.48 -2.66
N VAL A 162 14.76 -15.08 -3.74
CA VAL A 162 14.61 -16.52 -3.89
C VAL A 162 15.88 -17.16 -4.47
N LEU A 163 16.52 -16.53 -5.46
CA LEU A 163 17.67 -17.09 -6.16
C LEU A 163 18.95 -17.11 -5.31
N ASN A 164 19.13 -16.15 -4.40
CA ASN A 164 20.27 -16.15 -3.47
C ASN A 164 20.08 -17.08 -2.25
N ALA A 165 18.89 -17.67 -2.09
CA ALA A 165 18.58 -18.59 -1.00
C ALA A 165 18.65 -20.08 -1.43
N MET A 166 18.99 -20.34 -2.70
CA MET A 166 19.26 -21.68 -3.20
C MET A 166 20.79 -21.92 -3.20
N PRO A 167 21.26 -23.09 -2.74
CA PRO A 167 22.69 -23.44 -2.75
C PRO A 167 23.25 -23.56 -4.18
#